data_AF-C1MTV1-F1
#
_entry.id   AF-C1MTV1-F1
#
_cell.length_a   1.000
_cell.length_b   1.000
_cell.length_c   1.000
_cell.angle_alpha   90.00
_cell.angle_beta   90.00
_cell.angle_gamma   90.00
#
_symmetry.space_group_name_H-M   'P 1'
#
loop_
_entity.id
_entity.type
_entity.pdbx_description
1 polymer ?
#
loop_
_entity_poly.entity_id
_entity_poly.type
_entity_poly.pdbx_seq_one_letter_code
_entity_poly.pdbx_strand_id
1 'polypeptide(L)'
;MLDRVRTEIVEKGGIHGVHTLRRIFRIMDDGGNNRIEPAEFKFALKDMGISITKDELEKAMTLFDKNKDGGLDVNEFTNAIRGKMNPRRIDLVRAAFQVLDREGRGVVTMDDLVQIFDPSLHPDVKEGKITPEQCVRDFGKQWDTLERDGVITFDEFLEYYRDISAAIPMDDYFELMICNAWRMAPPGADSSAHATRVLVTFENGRSEMVEIEDDAGLDTHWFPYDRVRVVNADP
;
A
#
# COMPACT_ATOMS: atom_id res chain seq x y z
N MET A 1 17.14 14.78 -6.09
CA MET A 1 16.84 15.16 -7.49
C MET A 1 15.54 14.53 -7.96
N LEU A 2 15.45 13.20 -8.11
CA LEU A 2 14.21 12.52 -8.49
C LEU A 2 13.12 12.68 -7.43
N ASP A 3 13.50 12.69 -6.16
CA ASP A 3 12.56 12.97 -5.07
C ASP A 3 12.01 14.40 -5.14
N ARG A 4 12.80 15.39 -5.61
CA ARG A 4 12.28 16.75 -5.89
C ARG A 4 11.22 16.72 -6.98
N VAL A 5 11.51 16.07 -8.11
CA VAL A 5 10.57 15.98 -9.24
C VAL A 5 9.29 15.24 -8.83
N ARG A 6 9.41 14.15 -8.06
CA ARG A 6 8.26 13.43 -7.49
C ARG A 6 7.45 14.32 -6.55
N THR A 7 8.10 14.93 -5.56
CA THR A 7 7.45 15.82 -4.58
C THR A 7 6.69 16.93 -5.29
N GLU A 8 7.31 17.61 -6.25
CA GLU A 8 6.68 18.70 -6.99
C GLU A 8 5.49 18.21 -7.85
N ILE A 9 5.59 17.05 -8.52
CA ILE A 9 4.46 16.47 -9.26
C ILE A 9 3.31 16.09 -8.31
N VAL A 10 3.62 15.53 -7.14
CA VAL A 10 2.62 15.14 -6.14
C VAL A 10 1.97 16.37 -5.49
N GLU A 11 2.76 17.38 -5.12
CA GLU A 11 2.28 18.63 -4.53
C GLU A 11 1.41 19.42 -5.51
N LYS A 12 1.85 19.56 -6.77
CA LYS A 12 1.08 20.28 -7.81
C LYS A 12 -0.07 19.46 -8.38
N GLY A 13 0.00 18.14 -8.27
CA GLY A 13 -1.08 17.21 -8.59
C GLY A 13 -2.23 17.23 -7.57
N GLY A 14 -1.99 17.75 -6.37
CA GLY A 14 -2.97 17.80 -5.29
C GLY A 14 -3.06 16.49 -4.49
N ILE A 15 -3.53 16.61 -3.25
CA ILE A 15 -3.51 15.61 -2.15
C ILE A 15 -4.47 14.40 -2.39
N HIS A 16 -4.61 13.89 -3.62
CA HIS A 16 -5.65 12.92 -3.97
C HIS A 16 -5.13 11.68 -4.69
N GLY A 17 -4.26 10.90 -4.04
CA GLY A 17 -4.04 9.47 -4.30
C GLY A 17 -3.79 9.01 -5.76
N VAL A 18 -3.83 7.69 -5.96
CA VAL A 18 -3.49 7.00 -7.22
C VAL A 18 -4.39 7.42 -8.40
N HIS A 19 -5.62 7.88 -8.15
CA HIS A 19 -6.54 8.37 -9.19
C HIS A 19 -6.07 9.67 -9.86
N THR A 20 -5.30 10.51 -9.17
CA THR A 20 -4.74 11.73 -9.76
C THR A 20 -3.57 11.40 -10.69
N LEU A 21 -2.81 10.33 -10.43
CA LEU A 21 -1.68 9.94 -11.29
C LEU A 21 -2.12 9.55 -12.70
N ARG A 22 -3.23 8.82 -12.86
CA ARG A 22 -3.81 8.55 -14.18
C ARG A 22 -4.32 9.79 -14.90
N ARG A 23 -4.80 10.79 -14.14
CA ARG A 23 -5.23 12.07 -14.72
C ARG A 23 -4.03 12.87 -15.19
N ILE A 24 -2.99 12.96 -14.38
CA ILE A 24 -1.73 13.62 -14.73
C ILE A 24 -1.11 12.92 -15.95
N PHE A 25 -1.03 11.59 -15.95
CA PHE A 25 -0.54 10.81 -17.08
C PHE A 25 -1.19 11.23 -18.40
N ARG A 26 -2.52 11.28 -18.43
CA ARG A 26 -3.28 11.68 -19.63
C ARG A 26 -3.13 13.16 -19.99
N ILE A 27 -2.79 14.03 -19.03
CA ILE A 27 -2.43 15.43 -19.33
C ILE A 27 -1.02 15.50 -19.95
N MET A 28 -0.12 14.58 -19.57
CA MET A 28 1.24 14.53 -20.09
C MET A 28 1.33 13.84 -21.47
N ASP A 29 0.53 12.80 -21.72
CA ASP A 29 0.43 12.08 -23.00
C ASP A 29 -0.34 12.91 -24.04
N ASP A 30 0.31 13.93 -24.59
CA ASP A 30 -0.23 14.82 -25.63
C ASP A 30 -0.36 14.09 -26.98
N GLY A 31 0.52 13.12 -27.24
CA GLY A 31 0.50 12.27 -28.44
C GLY A 31 -0.65 11.25 -28.46
N GLY A 32 -1.29 10.98 -27.32
CA GLY A 32 -2.37 10.01 -27.19
C GLY A 32 -1.96 8.58 -27.50
N ASN A 33 -0.67 8.27 -27.38
CA ASN A 33 -0.11 6.95 -27.67
C ASN A 33 -0.13 6.04 -26.42
N ASN A 34 -0.72 6.52 -25.32
CA ASN A 34 -0.85 5.85 -24.04
C ASN A 34 0.50 5.57 -23.35
N ARG A 35 1.51 6.40 -23.68
CA ARG A 35 2.87 6.42 -23.12
C ARG A 35 3.32 7.88 -22.99
N ILE A 36 4.34 8.14 -22.18
CA ILE A 36 4.93 9.47 -22.04
C ILE A 36 6.34 9.43 -22.60
N GLU A 37 6.54 10.08 -23.73
CA GLU A 37 7.85 10.24 -24.36
C GLU A 37 8.72 11.25 -23.59
N PRO A 38 10.06 11.19 -23.71
CA PRO A 38 10.96 12.12 -23.03
C PRO A 38 10.63 13.59 -23.30
N ALA A 39 10.19 13.90 -24.53
CA ALA A 39 9.80 15.25 -24.91
C ALA A 39 8.54 15.68 -24.16
N GLU A 40 7.50 14.83 -24.14
CA GLU A 40 6.24 15.06 -23.44
C GLU A 40 6.45 15.23 -21.94
N PHE A 41 7.25 14.36 -21.32
CA PHE A 41 7.60 14.48 -19.91
C PHE A 41 8.26 15.83 -19.59
N LYS A 42 9.20 16.27 -20.45
CA LYS A 42 9.86 17.57 -20.29
C LYS A 42 8.90 18.74 -20.44
N PHE A 43 8.00 18.69 -21.42
CA PHE A 43 7.00 19.75 -21.63
C PHE A 43 6.04 19.81 -20.45
N ALA A 44 5.51 18.67 -20.01
CA ALA A 44 4.62 18.60 -18.87
C ALA A 44 5.25 19.15 -17.57
N LEU A 45 6.50 18.77 -17.29
CA LEU A 45 7.24 19.33 -16.15
C LEU A 45 7.36 20.86 -16.24
N LYS A 46 7.68 21.38 -17.43
CA LYS A 46 7.77 22.82 -17.66
C LYS A 46 6.43 23.53 -17.45
N ASP A 47 5.33 22.94 -17.90
CA ASP A 47 3.97 23.46 -17.71
C ASP A 47 3.57 23.48 -16.23
N MET A 48 4.02 22.48 -15.47
CA MET A 48 3.93 22.47 -14.02
C MET A 48 4.89 23.47 -13.34
N GLY A 49 5.68 24.25 -14.08
CA GLY A 49 6.66 25.19 -13.52
C GLY A 49 7.91 24.52 -12.93
N ILE A 50 8.17 23.25 -13.26
CA ILE A 50 9.33 22.49 -12.83
C ILE A 50 10.37 22.53 -13.96
N SER A 51 11.52 23.14 -13.69
CA SER A 51 12.64 23.17 -14.64
C SER A 51 13.51 21.92 -14.49
N ILE A 52 13.76 21.22 -15.59
CA ILE A 52 14.63 20.04 -15.65
C ILE A 52 15.66 20.19 -16.79
N THR A 53 16.91 19.84 -16.50
CA THR A 53 18.00 19.82 -17.50
C THR A 53 17.91 18.57 -18.38
N LYS A 54 18.64 18.56 -19.50
CA LYS A 54 18.68 17.40 -20.41
C LYS A 54 19.23 16.16 -19.71
N ASP A 55 20.32 16.31 -18.96
CA ASP A 55 20.93 15.21 -18.20
C ASP A 55 20.01 14.67 -17.10
N GLU A 56 19.26 15.54 -16.42
CA GLU A 56 18.28 15.12 -15.41
C GLU A 56 17.10 14.36 -16.03
N LEU A 57 16.64 14.80 -17.21
CA LEU A 57 15.60 14.12 -17.98
C LEU A 57 16.06 12.72 -18.42
N GLU A 58 17.24 12.61 -19.01
CA GLU A 58 17.80 11.32 -19.44
C GLU A 58 17.95 10.36 -18.26
N LYS A 59 18.43 10.84 -17.11
CA LYS A 59 18.52 10.04 -15.87
C LYS A 59 17.16 9.62 -15.34
N ALA A 60 16.15 10.49 -15.40
CA ALA A 60 14.80 10.17 -14.98
C ALA A 60 14.19 9.09 -15.86
N MET A 61 14.24 9.26 -17.19
CA MET A 61 13.76 8.27 -18.16
C MET A 61 14.47 6.93 -17.96
N THR A 62 15.80 6.92 -17.88
CA THR A 62 16.59 5.69 -17.68
C THR A 62 16.22 4.92 -16.40
N LEU A 63 15.80 5.64 -15.34
CA LEU A 63 15.44 4.99 -14.07
C LEU A 63 14.00 4.45 -14.09
N PHE A 64 13.10 5.19 -14.74
CA PHE A 64 11.65 4.96 -14.72
C PHE A 64 11.20 3.96 -15.79
N ASP A 65 11.81 4.03 -16.98
CA ASP A 65 11.61 3.12 -18.11
C ASP A 65 12.27 1.77 -17.79
N LYS A 66 11.46 0.80 -17.32
CA LYS A 66 11.94 -0.52 -16.88
C LYS A 66 12.12 -1.46 -18.05
N ASN A 67 11.21 -1.39 -19.02
CA ASN A 67 11.22 -2.26 -20.18
C ASN A 67 12.21 -1.75 -21.28
N LYS A 68 12.74 -0.52 -21.14
CA LYS A 68 13.69 0.16 -22.03
C LYS A 68 13.14 0.40 -23.43
N ASP A 69 11.86 0.65 -23.55
CA ASP A 69 11.17 0.92 -24.81
C ASP A 69 11.15 2.42 -25.18
N GLY A 70 11.83 3.25 -24.38
CA GLY A 70 12.11 4.66 -24.67
C GLY A 70 11.06 5.65 -24.20
N GLY A 71 10.03 5.20 -23.47
CA GLY A 71 8.91 6.06 -23.05
C GLY A 71 8.09 5.39 -21.95
N LEU A 72 7.55 6.18 -21.02
CA LEU A 72 6.95 5.64 -19.81
C LEU A 72 5.51 5.21 -20.06
N ASP A 73 5.19 3.94 -19.85
CA ASP A 73 3.80 3.52 -19.79
C ASP A 73 3.10 4.00 -18.50
N VAL A 74 1.78 3.81 -18.42
CA VAL A 74 0.97 4.22 -17.24
C VAL A 74 1.51 3.63 -15.94
N ASN A 75 1.93 2.37 -15.95
CA ASN A 75 2.40 1.67 -14.75
C ASN A 75 3.79 2.17 -14.35
N GLU A 76 4.71 2.30 -15.31
CA GLU A 76 6.05 2.84 -15.09
C GLU A 76 6.00 4.27 -14.57
N PHE A 77 5.17 5.13 -15.16
CA PHE A 77 4.94 6.49 -14.68
C PHE A 77 4.34 6.50 -13.27
N THR A 78 3.28 5.72 -13.03
CA THR A 78 2.61 5.68 -11.72
C THR A 78 3.59 5.23 -10.63
N ASN A 79 4.38 4.20 -10.89
CA ASN A 79 5.41 3.70 -9.98
C ASN A 79 6.55 4.71 -9.79
N ALA A 80 6.94 5.40 -10.86
CA ALA A 80 7.95 6.44 -10.80
C ALA A 80 7.51 7.62 -9.92
N ILE A 81 6.27 8.09 -10.05
CA ILE A 81 5.76 9.25 -9.29
C ILE A 81 5.41 8.88 -7.85
N ARG A 82 4.85 7.68 -7.62
CA ARG A 82 4.54 7.19 -6.26
C ARG A 82 5.75 7.23 -5.33
N GLY A 83 6.95 7.00 -5.86
CA GLY A 83 8.19 7.06 -5.09
C GLY A 83 8.37 5.87 -4.16
N LYS A 84 9.42 5.94 -3.33
CA LYS A 84 9.70 4.90 -2.33
C LYS A 84 8.84 5.13 -1.10
N MET A 85 8.24 4.06 -0.59
CA MET A 85 7.61 4.07 0.74
C MET A 85 8.64 4.53 1.78
N ASN A 86 8.19 5.35 2.74
CA ASN A 86 9.10 5.81 3.78
C ASN A 86 9.60 4.63 4.66
N PRO A 87 10.78 4.74 5.29
CA PRO A 87 11.35 3.63 6.06
C PRO A 87 10.46 3.15 7.21
N ARG A 88 9.78 4.06 7.92
CA ARG A 88 8.87 3.72 9.03
C ARG A 88 7.76 2.76 8.57
N ARG A 89 7.12 3.05 7.44
CA ARG A 89 6.08 2.20 6.87
C ARG A 89 6.65 0.88 6.34
N ILE A 90 7.86 0.88 5.77
CA ILE A 90 8.53 -0.36 5.35
C ILE A 90 8.80 -1.27 6.55
N ASP A 91 9.26 -0.72 7.67
CA ASP A 91 9.52 -1.49 8.89
C ASP A 91 8.24 -2.11 9.47
N LEU A 92 7.13 -1.38 9.40
CA LEU A 92 5.80 -1.91 9.77
C LEU A 92 5.36 -3.06 8.86
N VAL A 93 5.50 -2.90 7.53
CA VAL A 93 5.17 -3.96 6.56
C VAL A 93 6.06 -5.18 6.76
N ARG A 94 7.34 -4.98 7.10
CA ARG A 94 8.26 -6.08 7.42
C ARG A 94 7.85 -6.82 8.69
N ALA A 95 7.48 -6.11 9.74
CA ALA A 95 7.00 -6.73 10.97
C ALA A 95 5.70 -7.52 10.72
N ALA A 96 4.77 -6.99 9.91
CA ALA A 96 3.59 -7.72 9.47
C ALA A 96 3.95 -8.99 8.68
N PHE A 97 4.92 -8.92 7.77
CA PHE A 97 5.41 -10.08 7.03
C PHE A 97 6.01 -11.15 7.96
N GLN A 98 6.72 -10.75 9.03
CA GLN A 98 7.26 -11.67 10.03
C GLN A 98 6.18 -12.36 10.87
N VAL A 99 5.00 -11.76 11.01
CA VAL A 99 3.85 -12.44 11.64
C VAL A 99 3.40 -13.64 10.79
N LEU A 100 3.45 -13.51 9.46
CA LEU A 100 3.16 -14.57 8.50
C LEU A 100 4.32 -15.59 8.40
N ASP A 101 5.55 -15.13 8.16
CA ASP A 101 6.75 -15.96 8.02
C ASP A 101 7.37 -16.28 9.39
N ARG A 102 6.65 -17.05 10.22
CA ARG A 102 7.11 -17.43 11.56
C ARG A 102 8.39 -18.25 11.57
N GLU A 103 8.62 -19.00 10.50
CA GLU A 103 9.82 -19.84 10.35
C GLU A 103 11.03 -19.05 9.82
N GLY A 104 10.86 -17.79 9.42
CA GLY A 104 11.93 -16.91 8.97
C GLY A 104 12.58 -17.38 7.66
N ARG A 105 11.78 -17.99 6.77
CA ARG A 105 12.27 -18.51 5.47
C ARG A 105 12.46 -17.40 4.43
N GLY A 106 11.96 -16.19 4.71
CA GLY A 106 11.93 -15.05 3.79
C GLY A 106 10.78 -15.11 2.79
N VAL A 107 9.91 -16.12 2.91
CA VAL A 107 8.78 -16.37 2.01
C VAL A 107 7.58 -16.90 2.78
N VAL A 108 6.39 -16.46 2.40
CA VAL A 108 5.11 -16.90 2.95
C VAL A 108 4.46 -17.86 1.96
N THR A 109 4.10 -19.03 2.46
CA THR A 109 3.46 -20.11 1.72
C THR A 109 1.99 -20.23 2.11
N MET A 110 1.23 -21.02 1.35
CA MET A 110 -0.17 -21.31 1.66
C MET A 110 -0.35 -21.93 3.06
N ASP A 111 0.62 -22.72 3.51
CA ASP A 111 0.61 -23.37 4.82
C ASP A 111 0.78 -22.36 5.97
N ASP A 112 1.45 -21.23 5.73
CA ASP A 112 1.55 -20.15 6.72
C ASP A 112 0.25 -19.34 6.79
N LEU A 113 -0.40 -19.12 5.64
CA LEU A 113 -1.67 -18.39 5.56
C LEU A 113 -2.77 -19.07 6.36
N VAL A 114 -2.89 -20.40 6.28
CA VAL A 114 -3.91 -21.17 7.04
C VAL A 114 -3.71 -21.13 8.56
N GLN A 115 -2.52 -20.76 9.05
CA GLN A 115 -2.30 -20.62 10.50
C GLN A 115 -2.86 -19.33 11.07
N ILE A 116 -3.13 -18.34 10.21
CA ILE A 116 -3.53 -16.98 10.61
C ILE A 116 -4.92 -16.65 10.08
N PHE A 117 -5.31 -17.27 8.97
CA PHE A 117 -6.62 -17.19 8.37
C PHE A 117 -7.31 -18.55 8.45
N ASP A 118 -8.49 -18.62 9.06
CA ASP A 118 -9.32 -19.83 9.08
C ASP A 118 -10.27 -19.84 7.87
N PRO A 119 -9.95 -20.58 6.79
CA PRO A 119 -10.79 -20.61 5.59
C PRO A 119 -12.16 -21.24 5.83
N SER A 120 -12.35 -22.02 6.90
CA SER A 120 -13.65 -22.65 7.21
C SER A 120 -14.73 -21.64 7.59
N LEU A 121 -14.30 -20.45 8.03
CA LEU A 121 -15.20 -19.38 8.43
C LEU A 121 -15.76 -18.59 7.23
N HIS A 122 -15.21 -18.79 6.03
CA HIS A 122 -15.59 -18.06 4.83
C HIS A 122 -16.99 -18.46 4.31
N PRO A 123 -17.95 -17.54 4.01
CA PRO A 123 -19.30 -17.87 3.57
C PRO A 123 -19.33 -18.83 2.37
N ASP A 124 -18.51 -18.60 1.34
CA ASP A 124 -18.50 -19.52 0.19
C ASP A 124 -17.93 -20.91 0.50
N VAL A 125 -17.10 -21.06 1.55
CA VAL A 125 -16.65 -22.37 2.05
C VAL A 125 -17.76 -23.03 2.86
N LYS A 126 -18.45 -22.27 3.73
CA LYS A 126 -19.62 -22.76 4.50
C LYS A 126 -20.78 -23.18 3.60
N GLU A 127 -20.97 -22.47 2.50
CA GLU A 127 -21.98 -22.77 1.47
C GLU A 127 -21.53 -23.88 0.50
N GLY A 128 -20.30 -24.39 0.64
CA GLY A 128 -19.76 -25.48 -0.18
C GLY A 128 -19.49 -25.11 -1.64
N LYS A 129 -19.42 -23.81 -1.96
CA LYS A 129 -19.14 -23.33 -3.32
C LYS A 129 -17.66 -23.43 -3.67
N ILE A 130 -16.78 -23.23 -2.69
CA ILE A 130 -15.32 -23.32 -2.83
C ILE A 130 -14.74 -24.17 -1.70
N THR A 131 -13.60 -24.81 -1.93
CA THR A 131 -12.91 -25.57 -0.87
C THR A 131 -12.07 -24.63 0.00
N PRO A 132 -11.73 -25.01 1.25
CA PRO A 132 -10.82 -24.23 2.09
C PRO A 132 -9.48 -23.91 1.40
N GLU A 133 -8.92 -24.88 0.67
CA GLU A 133 -7.65 -24.71 -0.06
C GLU A 133 -7.80 -23.71 -1.22
N GLN A 134 -8.95 -23.71 -1.88
CA GLN A 134 -9.26 -22.75 -2.93
C GLN A 134 -9.43 -21.34 -2.35
N CYS A 135 -10.07 -21.22 -1.19
CA CYS A 135 -10.23 -19.96 -0.47
C CYS A 135 -8.88 -19.33 -0.08
N VAL A 136 -7.95 -20.13 0.49
CA VAL A 136 -6.61 -19.67 0.85
C VAL A 136 -5.81 -19.26 -0.38
N ARG A 137 -5.92 -20.04 -1.47
CA ARG A 137 -5.27 -19.69 -2.73
C ARG A 137 -5.80 -18.38 -3.29
N ASP A 138 -7.12 -18.18 -3.28
CA ASP A 138 -7.74 -16.94 -3.77
C ASP A 138 -7.42 -15.74 -2.88
N PHE A 139 -7.23 -15.96 -1.58
CA PHE A 139 -6.71 -14.99 -0.62
C PHE A 139 -5.25 -14.62 -0.95
N GLY A 140 -4.38 -15.62 -1.10
CA GLY A 140 -2.95 -15.44 -1.38
C GLY A 140 -2.66 -14.77 -2.73
N LYS A 141 -3.53 -14.94 -3.73
CA LYS A 141 -3.47 -14.25 -5.04
C LYS A 141 -3.48 -12.73 -4.94
N GLN A 142 -3.94 -12.16 -3.83
CA GLN A 142 -3.89 -10.71 -3.63
C GLN A 142 -2.46 -10.20 -3.48
N TRP A 143 -1.55 -11.03 -2.96
CA TRP A 143 -0.16 -10.69 -2.74
C TRP A 143 0.76 -11.32 -3.79
N ASP A 144 0.50 -12.56 -4.19
CA ASP A 144 1.25 -13.27 -5.25
C ASP A 144 0.94 -12.68 -6.63
N THR A 145 1.65 -11.59 -6.96
CA THR A 145 1.33 -10.70 -8.08
C THR A 145 2.40 -10.65 -9.15
N LEU A 146 3.68 -10.83 -8.81
CA LEU A 146 4.79 -10.72 -9.74
C LEU A 146 5.01 -12.04 -10.47
N GLU A 147 5.20 -13.13 -9.72
CA GLU A 147 5.61 -14.43 -10.28
C GLU A 147 4.48 -15.46 -10.33
N ARG A 148 3.41 -15.30 -9.53
CA ARG A 148 2.23 -16.20 -9.51
C ARG A 148 2.61 -17.65 -9.28
N ASP A 149 3.62 -17.88 -8.44
CA ASP A 149 4.22 -19.19 -8.19
C ASP A 149 3.61 -19.89 -6.96
N GLY A 150 2.66 -19.24 -6.28
CA GLY A 150 2.03 -19.74 -5.06
C GLY A 150 2.86 -19.49 -3.80
N VAL A 151 3.91 -18.67 -3.89
CA VAL A 151 4.74 -18.19 -2.78
C VAL A 151 4.65 -16.67 -2.76
N ILE A 152 4.62 -16.08 -1.57
CA ILE A 152 4.56 -14.64 -1.39
C ILE A 152 5.91 -14.20 -0.82
N THR A 153 6.67 -13.50 -1.65
CA THR A 153 7.94 -12.89 -1.23
C THR A 153 7.69 -11.58 -0.47
N PHE A 154 8.69 -11.12 0.30
CA PHE A 154 8.60 -9.80 0.95
C PHE A 154 8.41 -8.67 -0.06
N ASP A 155 9.04 -8.76 -1.24
CA ASP A 155 8.94 -7.72 -2.26
C ASP A 155 7.52 -7.63 -2.85
N GLU A 156 6.85 -8.77 -3.06
CA GLU A 156 5.44 -8.82 -3.50
C GLU A 156 4.49 -8.29 -2.42
N PHE A 157 4.71 -8.70 -1.17
CA PHE A 157 3.95 -8.19 -0.04
C PHE A 157 4.13 -6.68 0.13
N LEU A 158 5.36 -6.18 -0.04
CA LEU A 158 5.68 -4.76 0.01
C LEU A 158 5.05 -3.98 -1.16
N GLU A 159 5.00 -4.55 -2.37
CA GLU A 159 4.37 -3.88 -3.52
C GLU A 159 2.87 -3.69 -3.28
N TYR A 160 2.19 -4.70 -2.75
CA TYR A 160 0.78 -4.59 -2.34
C TYR A 160 0.58 -3.47 -1.31
N TYR A 161 1.38 -3.44 -0.24
CA TYR A 161 1.29 -2.38 0.76
C TYR A 161 1.74 -1.01 0.24
N ARG A 162 2.50 -0.95 -0.85
CA ARG A 162 2.87 0.31 -1.51
C ARG A 162 1.65 1.03 -2.10
N ASP A 163 0.72 0.28 -2.69
CA ASP A 163 -0.55 0.82 -3.17
C ASP A 163 -1.39 1.38 -2.01
N ILE A 164 -1.54 0.59 -0.94
CA ILE A 164 -2.29 0.98 0.26
C ILE A 164 -1.66 2.22 0.91
N SER A 165 -0.34 2.21 1.05
CA SER A 165 0.42 3.34 1.60
C SER A 165 0.21 4.61 0.79
N ALA A 166 0.17 4.53 -0.54
CA ALA A 166 -0.03 5.70 -1.39
C ALA A 166 -1.44 6.31 -1.24
N ALA A 167 -2.43 5.50 -0.83
CA ALA A 167 -3.78 5.97 -0.54
C ALA A 167 -3.92 6.60 0.87
N ILE A 168 -2.98 6.32 1.78
CA ILE A 168 -3.03 6.76 3.18
C ILE A 168 -2.07 7.96 3.39
N PRO A 169 -2.60 9.18 3.60
CA PRO A 169 -1.75 10.37 3.73
C PRO A 169 -0.92 10.40 5.01
N MET A 170 -1.47 9.89 6.12
CA MET A 170 -0.87 10.04 7.46
C MET A 170 -0.22 8.74 7.93
N ASP A 171 1.04 8.82 8.35
CA ASP A 171 1.83 7.65 8.79
C ASP A 171 1.21 6.95 10.00
N ASP A 172 0.68 7.70 10.95
CA ASP A 172 0.06 7.14 12.16
C ASP A 172 -1.23 6.37 11.84
N TYR A 173 -1.96 6.79 10.80
CA TYR A 173 -3.12 6.04 10.31
C TYR A 173 -2.70 4.76 9.59
N PHE A 174 -1.61 4.79 8.82
CA PHE A 174 -1.05 3.60 8.18
C PHE A 174 -0.58 2.58 9.24
N GLU A 175 0.12 3.05 10.27
CA GLU A 175 0.54 2.25 11.41
C GLU A 175 -0.64 1.61 12.13
N LEU A 176 -1.67 2.39 12.45
CA LEU A 176 -2.87 1.85 13.07
C LEU A 176 -3.52 0.76 12.22
N MET A 177 -3.67 1.01 10.92
CA MET A 177 -4.30 0.08 9.99
C MET A 177 -3.54 -1.24 9.94
N ILE A 178 -2.21 -1.20 9.76
CA ILE A 178 -1.40 -2.41 9.62
C ILE A 178 -1.26 -3.16 10.96
N CYS A 179 -1.11 -2.45 12.08
CA CYS A 179 -1.08 -3.06 13.40
C CYS A 179 -2.37 -3.79 13.74
N ASN A 180 -3.52 -3.20 13.43
CA ASN A 180 -4.82 -3.84 13.63
C ASN A 180 -5.03 -5.02 12.69
N ALA A 181 -4.68 -4.87 11.41
CA ALA A 181 -4.83 -5.92 10.40
C ALA A 181 -4.07 -7.20 10.79
N TRP A 182 -2.86 -7.05 11.35
CA TRP A 182 -1.98 -8.16 11.69
C TRP A 182 -1.90 -8.47 13.18
N ARG A 183 -2.73 -7.81 14.01
CA ARG A 183 -2.72 -7.92 15.48
C ARG A 183 -1.30 -7.83 16.06
N MET A 184 -0.56 -6.80 15.66
CA MET A 184 0.82 -6.58 16.07
C MET A 184 0.98 -5.24 16.79
N ALA A 185 1.93 -5.17 17.72
CA ALA A 185 2.29 -3.90 18.37
C ALA A 185 3.17 -3.05 17.44
N PRO A 186 3.07 -1.71 17.49
CA PRO A 186 3.95 -0.84 16.74
C PRO A 186 5.38 -0.90 17.29
N PRO A 187 6.39 -0.55 16.47
CA PRO A 187 7.79 -0.57 16.86
C PRO A 187 8.05 0.28 18.11
N GLY A 188 8.56 -0.34 19.18
CA GLY A 188 8.95 0.34 20.42
C GLY A 188 7.86 0.48 21.49
N ALA A 189 6.66 -0.10 21.28
CA ALA A 189 5.65 -0.20 22.34
C ALA A 189 5.92 -1.41 23.28
N ASP A 190 5.90 -1.15 24.59
CA ASP A 190 5.95 -2.16 25.65
C ASP A 190 4.54 -2.68 25.97
N SER A 191 3.86 -3.41 25.08
CA SER A 191 2.68 -4.20 25.51
C SER A 191 2.08 -5.16 24.46
N SER A 192 1.75 -6.35 24.98
CA SER A 192 0.75 -7.37 24.59
C SER A 192 0.23 -7.38 23.13
N ALA A 193 0.53 -8.45 22.41
CA ALA A 193 0.14 -8.73 21.02
C ALA A 193 -1.38 -8.88 20.74
N HIS A 194 -2.26 -8.40 21.63
CA HIS A 194 -3.70 -8.69 21.58
C HIS A 194 -4.62 -7.47 21.77
N ALA A 195 -4.10 -6.26 21.97
CA ALA A 195 -4.95 -5.07 22.13
C ALA A 195 -5.39 -4.49 20.77
N THR A 196 -6.69 -4.29 20.57
CA THR A 196 -7.23 -3.59 19.39
C THR A 196 -7.09 -2.09 19.60
N ARG A 197 -6.59 -1.36 18.61
CA ARG A 197 -6.37 0.08 18.72
C ARG A 197 -7.34 0.84 17.85
N VAL A 198 -7.81 2.00 18.29
CA VAL A 198 -8.65 2.88 17.47
C VAL A 198 -8.10 4.30 17.47
N LEU A 199 -8.30 5.00 16.36
CA LEU A 199 -8.06 6.44 16.29
C LEU A 199 -9.33 7.14 16.80
N VAL A 200 -9.21 7.80 17.95
CA VAL A 200 -10.28 8.64 18.49
C VAL A 200 -10.01 10.06 18.02
N THR A 201 -10.99 10.68 17.37
CA THR A 201 -10.96 12.12 17.06
C THR A 201 -11.86 12.84 18.04
N PHE A 202 -11.28 13.70 18.86
CA PHE A 202 -12.00 14.53 19.81
C PHE A 202 -12.65 15.74 19.12
N GLU A 203 -13.69 16.32 19.73
CA GLU A 203 -14.42 17.47 19.15
C GLU A 203 -13.53 18.69 18.85
N ASN A 204 -12.39 18.81 19.52
CA ASN A 204 -11.40 19.86 19.28
C ASN A 204 -10.52 19.60 18.04
N GLY A 205 -10.79 18.56 17.27
CA GLY A 205 -10.04 18.17 16.07
C GLY A 205 -8.72 17.45 16.34
N ARG A 206 -8.39 17.19 17.61
CA ARG A 206 -7.24 16.37 17.99
C ARG A 206 -7.57 14.90 17.80
N SER A 207 -6.66 14.14 17.21
CA SER A 207 -6.76 12.68 17.14
C SER A 207 -5.73 12.03 18.05
N GLU A 208 -6.12 10.96 18.76
CA GLU A 208 -5.24 10.19 19.64
C GLU A 208 -5.51 8.69 19.46
N MET A 209 -4.45 7.89 19.62
CA MET A 209 -4.54 6.43 19.56
C MET A 209 -4.90 5.88 20.94
N VAL A 210 -6.02 5.16 21.01
CA VAL A 210 -6.50 4.53 22.25
C VAL A 210 -6.48 3.02 22.08
N GLU A 211 -5.88 2.32 23.04
CA GLU A 211 -5.97 0.87 23.16
C GLU A 211 -7.33 0.51 23.79
N ILE A 212 -8.09 -0.33 23.10
CA ILE A 212 -9.33 -0.91 23.61
C ILE A 212 -8.99 -2.35 24.03
N GLU A 213 -9.19 -2.65 25.31
CA GLU A 213 -9.21 -4.03 25.79
C GLU A 213 -10.44 -4.72 25.19
N ASP A 214 -10.21 -5.91 24.60
CA ASP A 214 -11.15 -6.70 23.82
C ASP A 214 -12.42 -7.01 24.64
N ASP A 215 -13.41 -6.11 24.60
CA ASP A 215 -14.72 -6.34 25.19
C ASP A 215 -15.71 -6.67 24.06
N ALA A 216 -16.05 -7.96 24.04
CA ALA A 216 -17.13 -8.59 23.27
C ALA A 216 -16.87 -8.90 21.79
N GLY A 217 -15.92 -9.80 21.50
CA GLY A 217 -16.12 -10.86 20.50
C GLY A 217 -16.71 -10.43 19.15
N LEU A 218 -16.27 -9.29 18.62
CA LEU A 218 -16.71 -8.80 17.32
C LEU A 218 -15.97 -9.60 16.26
N ASP A 219 -16.71 -10.52 15.65
CA ASP A 219 -16.35 -11.27 14.45
C ASP A 219 -15.87 -10.30 13.35
N THR A 220 -14.56 -10.06 13.29
CA THR A 220 -13.88 -9.27 12.26
C THR A 220 -13.56 -10.14 11.07
N HIS A 221 -14.54 -10.90 10.59
CA HIS A 221 -14.42 -11.56 9.31
C HIS A 221 -14.58 -10.49 8.21
N TRP A 222 -13.60 -10.47 7.29
CA TRP A 222 -13.57 -9.77 5.99
C TRP A 222 -12.91 -8.38 5.91
N PHE A 223 -11.57 -8.37 5.82
CA PHE A 223 -10.70 -7.47 5.03
C PHE A 223 -10.89 -5.91 5.09
N PRO A 224 -9.87 -5.13 4.70
CA PRO A 224 -9.32 -4.10 5.58
C PRO A 224 -9.81 -2.67 5.28
N TYR A 225 -11.08 -2.49 4.91
CA TYR A 225 -11.55 -1.17 4.50
C TYR A 225 -12.81 -0.63 5.16
N ASP A 226 -13.64 -1.45 5.84
CA ASP A 226 -15.00 -0.97 6.11
C ASP A 226 -15.39 -0.70 7.57
N ARG A 227 -14.56 -0.93 8.59
CA ARG A 227 -14.95 -0.55 9.97
C ARG A 227 -13.79 -0.09 10.86
N VAL A 228 -13.21 1.06 10.56
CA VAL A 228 -12.68 1.90 11.64
C VAL A 228 -13.89 2.59 12.28
N ARG A 229 -14.32 2.13 13.45
CA ARG A 229 -15.29 2.88 14.25
C ARG A 229 -14.61 4.17 14.71
N VAL A 230 -14.94 5.29 14.09
CA VAL A 230 -14.74 6.61 14.71
C VAL A 230 -15.69 6.65 15.89
N VAL A 231 -15.15 6.44 17.09
CA VAL A 231 -15.92 6.64 18.32
C VAL A 231 -15.84 8.14 18.61
N ASN A 232 -16.92 8.87 18.35
CA ASN A 232 -17.08 10.21 18.89
C ASN A 232 -17.26 10.06 20.40
N ALA A 233 -16.25 10.44 21.18
CA ALA A 233 -16.38 10.52 22.62
C ALA A 233 -17.03 11.88 22.96
N ASP A 234 -18.24 11.85 23.51
CA ASP A 234 -18.77 12.98 24.28
C ASP A 234 -17.98 13.08 25.61
N PRO A 235 -17.78 14.29 26.16
CA PRO A 235 -16.85 14.56 27.26
C PRO A 235 -17.20 13.91 28.60
#